data_AF-A0A1C9IG38-F1
#
_entry.id   AF-A0A1C9IG38-F1
#
_cell.length_a   1.000
_cell.length_b   1.000
_cell.length_c   1.000
_cell.angle_alpha   90.00
_cell.angle_beta   90.00
_cell.angle_gamma   90.00
#
_symmetry.space_group_name_H-M   'P 1'
#
loop_
_entity.id
_entity.type
_entity.pdbx_description
1 polymer ?
#
loop_
_entity_poly.entity_id
_entity_poly.type
_entity_poly.pdbx_seq_one_letter_code
_entity_poly.pdbx_strand_id
1 'polypeptide(L)'
;MDLGTVTDKLLERNSKRLILMCMDMCLLIVSMILSRLFLDVIIDIPDERFILAVLFVLIFYLIISVRLKVFSLITRYTGYQSYVKIGLSLISAYSLFLIISMILWQTFSYRFILVSLFLSYVMLITPRIVWKVLHETRKNVIRKKDSPLRILVVGAGDGGNIFINTVEDRKLNFEIVGIIDRDPNKLGTFIRTAKVLGNRNDIPRLVEELAVDQVTIAIPSLNGKEREKIVEICNTTGVTVNNMPSIEDIMAGNMSVSAFQEIDVADLLGRPEVVLDQDELNQFFKGKTILVTGAGGSIGSELCRQIAKFTPKRLLLLGHGENSIYLIHRELLEKYQGKIELVPLIADIQDRELIFSIMAEYQPDVVYHAAAHKHVPLMEYNPHEAVKNNIFGTKNVAEAAKTAKVAKFVMVSTDKAVNPPNVMGATKRVAEMIVTGLNEPGQTQFAAVRFGNVLGSRGSVVPLFKEQIRKGGPVTVTDFRMTRYFMTIPEASRLVIQAGHLAKGGEIFVLDMGEPVQILELARKVILLSGHTEEEIGIVESGIRPGEKLYEELLSTEERVSEQIYEKIFVGRVTNKQSDIVNSFINGLLQKDRNELKDMLIEFAKQE
;
A
#
# COMPACT_ATOMS: atom_id res chain seq x y z
N MET A 1 22.02 -3.75 26.24
CA MET A 1 23.44 -3.41 26.04
C MET A 1 24.13 -4.63 25.46
N ASP A 2 24.29 -4.66 24.13
CA ASP A 2 24.84 -5.80 23.39
C ASP A 2 26.37 -5.83 23.49
N LEU A 3 26.92 -6.77 24.26
CA LEU A 3 28.36 -7.07 24.23
C LEU A 3 28.79 -7.83 22.96
N GLY A 4 27.84 -8.29 22.14
CA GLY A 4 28.10 -9.06 20.92
C GLY A 4 28.27 -8.24 19.63
N THR A 5 27.73 -7.02 19.56
CA THR A 5 27.82 -6.17 18.36
C THR A 5 29.07 -5.27 18.35
N VAL A 6 29.73 -5.10 19.50
CA VAL A 6 30.94 -4.28 19.64
C VAL A 6 32.18 -5.03 19.13
N THR A 7 32.27 -6.36 19.31
CA THR A 7 33.48 -7.13 18.94
C THR A 7 33.63 -7.37 17.45
N ASP A 8 32.54 -7.37 16.67
CA ASP A 8 32.61 -7.70 15.25
C ASP A 8 33.04 -6.50 14.37
N LYS A 9 32.91 -5.28 14.90
CA LYS A 9 33.28 -4.00 14.23
C LYS A 9 34.69 -3.47 14.57
N LEU A 10 35.42 -4.06 15.53
CA LEU A 10 36.67 -3.48 16.06
C LEU A 10 37.98 -4.16 15.64
N LEU A 11 37.94 -5.32 14.97
CA LEU A 11 39.16 -6.04 14.60
C LEU A 11 39.38 -6.01 13.08
N GLU A 12 40.44 -5.32 12.66
CA GLU A 12 40.91 -5.34 11.28
C GLU A 12 41.15 -6.78 10.79
N ARG A 13 40.99 -6.99 9.49
CA ARG A 13 41.10 -8.30 8.83
C ARG A 13 42.41 -9.03 9.16
N ASN A 14 43.49 -8.29 9.40
CA ASN A 14 44.80 -8.83 9.75
C ASN A 14 44.86 -9.31 11.21
N SER A 15 44.22 -8.62 12.14
CA SER A 15 44.14 -9.03 13.55
C SER A 15 43.37 -10.34 13.72
N LYS A 16 42.28 -10.53 12.97
CA LYS A 16 41.52 -11.79 12.97
C LYS A 16 42.35 -12.98 12.43
N ARG A 17 43.21 -12.74 11.43
CA ARG A 17 44.14 -13.75 10.91
C ARG A 17 45.19 -14.15 11.94
N LEU A 18 45.77 -13.16 12.61
CA LEU A 18 46.80 -13.39 13.63
C LEU A 18 46.25 -14.19 14.81
N ILE A 19 45.04 -13.87 15.27
CA ILE A 19 44.37 -14.62 16.35
C ILE A 19 44.17 -16.09 15.96
N LEU A 20 43.71 -16.37 14.74
CA LEU A 20 43.52 -17.75 14.26
C LEU A 20 44.83 -18.51 14.14
N MET A 21 45.91 -17.86 13.69
CA MET A 21 47.24 -18.47 13.65
C MET A 21 47.75 -18.82 15.05
N CYS A 22 47.63 -17.90 16.01
CA CYS A 22 48.02 -18.13 17.40
C CYS A 22 47.22 -19.28 18.03
N MET A 23 45.90 -19.31 17.80
CA MET A 23 45.04 -20.37 18.29
C MET A 23 45.44 -21.74 17.72
N ASP A 24 45.67 -21.85 16.40
CA ASP A 24 46.05 -23.11 15.77
C ASP A 24 47.42 -23.61 16.26
N MET A 25 48.39 -22.70 16.47
CA MET A 25 49.69 -23.06 17.06
C MET A 25 49.54 -23.60 18.48
N CYS A 26 48.77 -22.94 19.33
CA CYS A 26 48.52 -23.40 20.70
C CYS A 26 47.85 -24.79 20.71
N LEU A 27 46.82 -24.98 19.87
CA LEU A 27 46.10 -26.25 19.79
C LEU A 27 46.98 -27.39 19.27
N LEU A 28 47.90 -27.10 18.34
CA LEU A 28 48.85 -28.07 17.80
C LEU A 28 49.92 -28.46 18.84
N ILE A 29 50.37 -27.52 19.67
CA ILE A 29 51.26 -27.83 20.80
C ILE A 29 50.54 -28.72 21.81
N VAL A 30 49.31 -28.35 22.19
CA VAL A 30 48.50 -29.11 23.14
C VAL A 30 48.21 -30.52 22.63
N SER A 31 47.87 -30.69 21.34
CA SER A 31 47.64 -32.02 20.76
C SER A 31 48.90 -32.88 20.78
N MET A 32 50.08 -32.31 20.51
CA MET A 32 51.34 -33.07 20.56
C MET A 32 51.73 -33.45 22.00
N ILE A 33 51.50 -32.57 22.98
CA ILE A 33 51.69 -32.89 24.41
C ILE A 33 50.76 -34.01 24.85
N LEU A 34 49.46 -33.92 24.51
CA LEU A 34 48.49 -34.96 24.81
C LEU A 34 48.83 -36.30 24.12
N SER A 35 49.30 -36.24 22.87
CA SER A 35 49.77 -37.44 22.15
C SER A 35 50.99 -38.07 22.82
N ARG A 36 51.87 -37.26 23.42
CA ARG A 36 53.00 -37.76 24.20
C ARG A 36 52.53 -38.42 25.48
N LEU A 37 51.72 -37.72 26.28
CA LEU A 37 51.16 -38.25 27.54
C LEU A 37 50.39 -39.57 27.33
N PHE A 38 49.64 -39.68 26.23
CA PHE A 38 48.90 -40.89 25.89
C PHE A 38 49.80 -42.08 25.53
N LEU A 39 50.98 -41.81 24.95
CA LEU A 39 51.92 -42.84 24.49
C LEU A 39 53.11 -43.06 25.41
N ASP A 40 53.31 -42.22 26.44
CA ASP A 40 54.41 -42.27 27.40
C ASP A 40 54.48 -43.62 28.14
N VAL A 41 53.34 -44.29 28.28
CA VAL A 41 53.21 -45.64 28.87
C VAL A 41 53.82 -46.74 27.98
N ILE A 42 53.98 -46.48 26.68
CA ILE A 42 54.33 -47.48 25.65
C ILE A 42 55.62 -47.11 24.92
N ILE A 43 55.99 -45.82 24.86
CA ILE A 43 57.03 -45.28 24.00
C ILE A 43 57.78 -44.18 24.74
N ASP A 44 59.07 -44.41 24.98
CA ASP A 44 59.96 -43.37 25.53
C ASP A 44 60.46 -42.47 24.39
N ILE A 45 60.08 -41.19 24.44
CA ILE A 45 60.53 -40.16 23.49
C ILE A 45 61.36 -39.14 24.28
N PRO A 46 62.68 -39.04 24.03
CA PRO A 46 63.53 -38.06 24.68
C PRO A 46 63.01 -36.63 24.49
N ASP A 47 63.09 -35.81 25.55
CA ASP A 47 62.58 -34.43 25.56
C ASP A 47 63.11 -33.60 24.39
N GLU A 48 64.40 -33.71 24.08
CA GLU A 48 65.04 -32.99 22.97
C GLU A 48 64.39 -33.31 21.62
N ARG A 49 64.09 -34.59 21.37
CA ARG A 49 63.48 -35.05 20.11
C ARG A 49 62.02 -34.63 20.02
N PHE A 50 61.31 -34.61 21.15
CA PHE A 50 59.93 -34.12 21.22
C PHE A 50 59.86 -32.62 20.94
N ILE A 51 60.73 -31.81 21.54
CA ILE A 51 60.80 -30.36 21.31
C ILE A 51 61.09 -30.07 19.83
N LEU A 52 62.07 -30.78 19.25
CA LEU A 52 62.37 -30.65 17.82
C LEU A 52 61.18 -31.04 16.95
N ALA A 53 60.47 -32.13 17.30
CA ALA A 53 59.26 -32.54 16.58
C ALA A 53 58.18 -31.46 16.58
N VAL A 54 57.91 -30.85 17.75
CA VAL A 54 56.94 -29.76 17.88
C VAL A 54 57.36 -28.56 17.01
N LEU A 55 58.64 -28.16 17.06
CA LEU A 55 59.16 -27.04 16.26
C LEU A 55 59.02 -27.29 14.76
N PHE A 56 59.44 -28.45 14.27
CA PHE A 56 59.35 -28.78 12.84
C PHE A 56 57.91 -28.83 12.35
N VAL A 57 57.02 -29.50 13.08
CA VAL A 57 55.61 -29.61 12.69
C VAL A 57 54.94 -28.24 12.71
N LEU A 58 55.20 -27.38 13.71
CA LEU A 58 54.68 -26.00 13.74
C LEU A 58 55.14 -25.18 12.55
N ILE A 59 56.45 -25.19 12.24
CA ILE A 59 57.02 -24.43 11.13
C ILE A 59 56.40 -24.88 9.81
N PHE A 60 56.38 -26.19 9.54
CA PHE A 60 55.83 -26.71 8.29
C PHE A 60 54.32 -26.47 8.19
N TYR A 61 53.58 -26.66 9.28
CA TYR A 61 52.15 -26.39 9.31
C TYR A 61 51.85 -24.92 8.99
N LEU A 62 52.59 -23.96 9.58
CA LEU A 62 52.39 -22.54 9.32
C LEU A 62 52.70 -22.18 7.86
N ILE A 63 53.84 -22.63 7.33
CA ILE A 63 54.23 -22.36 5.93
C ILE A 63 53.16 -22.88 4.97
N ILE A 64 52.74 -24.13 5.14
CA ILE A 64 51.77 -24.78 4.25
C ILE A 64 50.38 -24.15 4.40
N SER A 65 49.95 -23.85 5.62
CA SER A 65 48.63 -23.25 5.90
C SER A 65 48.51 -21.82 5.38
N VAL A 66 49.59 -21.04 5.40
CA VAL A 66 49.65 -19.71 4.77
C VAL A 66 49.57 -19.82 3.25
N ARG A 67 50.29 -20.77 2.64
CA ARG A 67 50.25 -21.02 1.17
C ARG A 67 48.88 -21.50 0.71
N LEU A 68 48.26 -22.41 1.45
CA LEU A 68 46.90 -22.92 1.20
C LEU A 68 45.79 -21.93 1.62
N LYS A 69 46.19 -20.73 2.06
CA LYS A 69 45.28 -19.62 2.37
C LYS A 69 44.26 -19.98 3.46
N VAL A 70 44.59 -20.91 4.37
CA VAL A 70 43.73 -21.42 5.45
C VAL A 70 43.23 -20.29 6.33
N PHE A 71 44.14 -19.40 6.74
CA PHE A 71 43.81 -18.26 7.62
C PHE A 71 43.14 -17.09 6.87
N SER A 72 43.20 -17.08 5.54
CA SER A 72 42.76 -15.93 4.74
C SER A 72 41.24 -15.86 4.53
N LEU A 73 40.57 -16.98 4.80
CA LEU A 73 39.15 -17.22 4.60
C LEU A 73 38.40 -16.81 5.87
N ILE A 74 37.48 -15.85 5.73
CA ILE A 74 36.57 -15.49 6.81
C ILE A 74 35.72 -16.74 7.06
N THR A 75 35.85 -17.35 8.24
CA THR A 75 35.19 -18.59 8.71
C THR A 75 33.66 -18.57 8.63
N ARG A 76 33.07 -17.46 8.17
CA ARG A 76 31.64 -17.21 8.00
C ARG A 76 31.02 -17.82 6.73
N TYR A 77 31.82 -18.13 5.69
CA TYR A 77 31.30 -18.60 4.38
C TYR A 77 31.98 -19.85 3.84
N THR A 78 32.83 -20.49 4.62
CA THR A 78 33.59 -21.65 4.16
C THR A 78 32.84 -22.95 4.42
N GLY A 79 32.39 -23.58 3.34
CA GLY A 79 31.93 -24.97 3.36
C GLY A 79 33.05 -25.96 3.68
N TYR A 80 32.78 -27.25 3.43
CA TYR A 80 33.68 -28.38 3.74
C TYR A 80 35.14 -28.20 3.24
N GLN A 81 35.35 -27.36 2.22
CA GLN A 81 36.66 -27.08 1.62
C GLN A 81 37.71 -26.55 2.62
N SER A 82 37.32 -25.86 3.69
CA SER A 82 38.33 -25.39 4.68
C SER A 82 38.84 -26.49 5.58
N TYR A 83 37.98 -27.46 5.93
CA TYR A 83 38.40 -28.64 6.69
C TYR A 83 39.36 -29.51 5.87
N VAL A 84 39.08 -29.66 4.57
CA VAL A 84 39.98 -30.35 3.64
C VAL A 84 41.35 -29.67 3.57
N LYS A 85 41.40 -28.33 3.48
CA LYS A 85 42.68 -27.59 3.46
C LYS A 85 43.48 -27.71 4.76
N ILE A 86 42.83 -27.74 5.92
CA ILE A 86 43.49 -27.98 7.21
C ILE A 86 44.06 -29.40 7.24
N GLY A 87 43.27 -30.40 6.80
CA GLY A 87 43.71 -31.79 6.69
C GLY A 87 44.93 -31.94 5.77
N LEU A 88 44.88 -31.36 4.58
CA LEU A 88 46.01 -31.36 3.64
C LEU A 88 47.25 -30.67 4.23
N SER A 89 47.07 -29.58 4.97
CA SER A 89 48.19 -28.86 5.62
C SER A 89 48.86 -29.72 6.70
N LEU A 90 48.06 -30.39 7.54
CA LEU A 90 48.56 -31.27 8.59
C LEU A 90 49.22 -32.53 8.00
N ILE A 91 48.57 -33.22 7.08
CA ILE A 91 49.14 -34.42 6.43
C ILE A 91 50.48 -34.07 5.78
N SER A 92 50.57 -32.94 5.08
CA SER A 92 51.80 -32.51 4.44
C SER A 92 52.90 -32.18 5.46
N ALA A 93 52.58 -31.48 6.55
CA ALA A 93 53.53 -31.14 7.62
C ALA A 93 54.05 -32.38 8.36
N TYR A 94 53.16 -33.30 8.73
CA TYR A 94 53.53 -34.54 9.41
C TYR A 94 54.26 -35.53 8.48
N SER A 95 53.92 -35.56 7.18
CA SER A 95 54.66 -36.38 6.20
C SER A 95 56.07 -35.87 5.98
N LEU A 96 56.26 -34.54 5.91
CA LEU A 96 57.58 -33.95 5.80
C LEU A 96 58.41 -34.20 7.07
N PHE A 97 57.79 -34.10 8.24
CA PHE A 97 58.44 -34.46 9.50
C PHE A 97 58.79 -35.96 9.57
N LEU A 98 57.94 -36.85 9.06
CA LEU A 98 58.22 -38.28 8.99
C LEU A 98 59.47 -38.56 8.14
N ILE A 99 59.59 -37.94 6.96
CA ILE A 99 60.77 -38.08 6.08
C ILE A 99 62.04 -37.60 6.79
N ILE A 100 61.99 -36.42 7.41
CA ILE A 100 63.13 -35.84 8.14
C ILE A 100 63.52 -36.73 9.33
N SER A 101 62.54 -37.25 10.07
CA SER A 101 62.80 -38.08 11.24
C SER A 101 63.36 -39.46 10.89
N MET A 102 62.99 -40.02 9.74
CA MET A 102 63.61 -41.22 9.19
C MET A 102 65.09 -40.99 8.83
N ILE A 103 65.43 -39.82 8.27
CA ILE A 103 66.82 -39.49 7.90
C ILE A 103 67.69 -39.21 9.13
N LEU A 104 67.18 -38.42 10.09
CA LEU A 104 67.99 -37.90 11.21
C LEU A 104 68.07 -38.84 12.41
N TRP A 105 66.99 -39.55 12.74
CA TRP A 105 66.90 -40.28 14.02
C TRP A 105 66.66 -41.78 13.87
N GLN A 106 66.32 -42.26 12.66
CA GLN A 106 66.07 -43.66 12.22
C GLN A 106 65.11 -44.51 13.08
N THR A 107 64.76 -44.07 14.29
CA THR A 107 64.05 -44.79 15.35
C THR A 107 62.91 -43.96 15.94
N PHE A 108 62.56 -42.82 15.32
CA PHE A 108 61.46 -42.01 15.80
C PHE A 108 60.13 -42.75 15.65
N SER A 109 59.30 -42.70 16.69
CA SER A 109 58.08 -43.50 16.74
C SER A 109 57.04 -43.02 15.72
N TYR A 110 56.79 -43.84 14.70
CA TYR A 110 55.70 -43.61 13.73
C TYR A 110 54.33 -43.60 14.41
N ARG A 111 54.18 -44.32 15.53
CA ARG A 111 52.93 -44.35 16.33
C ARG A 111 52.63 -42.98 16.92
N PHE A 112 53.64 -42.27 17.41
CA PHE A 112 53.48 -40.90 17.89
C PHE A 112 53.07 -39.95 16.75
N ILE A 113 53.68 -40.06 15.58
CA ILE A 113 53.34 -39.24 14.41
C ILE A 113 51.87 -39.45 14.00
N LEU A 114 51.40 -40.70 13.97
CA LEU A 114 50.01 -41.01 13.61
C LEU A 114 48.99 -40.52 14.64
N VAL A 115 49.25 -40.74 15.93
CA VAL A 115 48.35 -40.29 17.01
C VAL A 115 48.32 -38.76 17.09
N SER A 116 49.48 -38.11 16.98
CA SER A 116 49.58 -36.65 16.99
C SER A 116 48.93 -36.01 15.76
N LEU A 117 49.04 -36.60 14.57
CA LEU A 117 48.33 -36.16 13.37
C LEU A 117 46.81 -36.21 13.59
N PHE A 118 46.29 -37.33 14.08
CA PHE A 118 44.86 -37.51 14.33
C PHE A 118 44.35 -36.51 15.38
N LEU A 119 45.03 -36.41 16.52
CA LEU A 119 44.62 -35.53 17.61
C LEU A 119 44.70 -34.05 17.22
N SER A 120 45.71 -33.66 16.45
CA SER A 120 45.83 -32.31 15.90
C SER A 120 44.68 -31.99 14.94
N TYR A 121 44.30 -32.91 14.06
CA TYR A 121 43.18 -32.70 13.14
C TYR A 121 41.85 -32.47 13.89
N VAL A 122 41.58 -33.28 14.91
CA VAL A 122 40.38 -33.15 15.77
C VAL A 122 40.40 -31.82 16.54
N MET A 123 41.52 -31.49 17.19
CA MET A 123 41.66 -30.26 17.99
C MET A 123 41.54 -28.98 17.15
N LEU A 124 42.05 -28.97 15.92
CA LEU A 124 41.98 -27.78 15.05
C LEU A 124 40.58 -27.59 14.43
N ILE A 125 39.85 -28.67 14.16
CA ILE A 125 38.51 -28.56 13.55
C ILE A 125 37.43 -28.24 14.59
N THR A 126 37.55 -28.78 15.80
CA THR A 126 36.50 -28.69 16.83
C THR A 126 36.08 -27.25 17.16
N PRO A 127 36.98 -26.28 17.44
CA PRO A 127 36.60 -24.90 17.71
C PRO A 127 35.87 -24.22 16.53
N ARG A 128 36.20 -24.61 15.29
CA ARG A 128 35.58 -24.06 14.07
C ARG A 128 34.16 -24.60 13.86
N ILE A 129 33.94 -25.88 14.13
CA ILE A 129 32.60 -26.48 14.11
C ILE A 129 31.75 -25.88 15.23
N VAL A 130 32.27 -25.78 16.44
CA VAL A 130 31.56 -25.19 17.59
C VAL A 130 31.19 -23.73 17.29
N TRP A 131 32.12 -22.93 16.77
CA TRP A 131 31.85 -21.55 16.36
C TRP A 131 30.77 -21.48 15.26
N LYS A 132 30.83 -22.36 14.26
CA LYS A 132 29.82 -22.43 13.19
C LYS A 132 28.44 -22.76 13.75
N VAL A 133 28.32 -23.80 14.57
CA VAL A 133 27.06 -24.26 15.16
C VAL A 133 26.46 -23.20 16.08
N LEU A 134 27.25 -22.59 16.95
CA LEU A 134 26.80 -21.53 17.87
C LEU A 134 26.33 -20.27 17.12
N HIS A 135 26.97 -19.95 15.99
CA HIS A 135 26.59 -18.79 15.17
C HIS A 135 25.39 -19.09 14.26
N GLU A 136 25.25 -20.31 13.74
CA GLU A 136 24.08 -20.76 12.97
C GLU A 136 22.82 -20.84 13.85
N THR A 137 22.93 -21.34 15.08
CA THR A 137 21.79 -21.38 16.04
C THR A 137 21.38 -19.99 16.52
N ARG A 138 22.32 -19.06 16.76
CA ARG A 138 21.98 -17.65 17.06
C ARG A 138 21.36 -16.91 15.87
N LYS A 139 21.70 -17.30 14.64
CA LYS A 139 21.07 -16.74 13.43
C LYS A 139 19.63 -17.19 13.26
N ASN A 140 19.21 -18.37 13.70
CA ASN A 140 17.82 -18.82 13.58
C ASN A 140 16.83 -18.00 14.43
N VAL A 141 17.29 -17.31 15.47
CA VAL A 141 16.46 -16.40 16.28
C VAL A 141 16.43 -14.97 15.69
N ILE A 142 17.43 -14.59 14.90
CA ILE A 142 17.55 -13.25 14.28
C ILE A 142 17.12 -13.26 12.79
N ARG A 143 17.01 -14.44 12.15
CA ARG A 143 16.61 -14.65 10.73
C ARG A 143 15.11 -14.73 10.47
N LYS A 144 14.24 -14.35 11.39
CA LYS A 144 12.82 -14.16 11.05
C LYS A 144 12.56 -12.93 10.16
N LYS A 145 13.62 -12.22 9.72
CA LYS A 145 13.51 -10.96 8.96
C LYS A 145 13.96 -11.02 7.50
N ASP A 146 14.63 -12.09 7.04
CA ASP A 146 15.26 -12.17 5.69
C ASP A 146 14.96 -13.50 4.94
N SER A 147 13.98 -14.30 5.38
CA SER A 147 13.45 -15.38 4.52
C SER A 147 12.56 -14.76 3.44
N PRO A 148 12.56 -15.29 2.21
CA PRO A 148 11.61 -14.86 1.20
C PRO A 148 10.19 -15.18 1.68
N LEU A 149 9.29 -14.21 1.56
CA LEU A 149 7.87 -14.38 1.89
C LEU A 149 7.28 -15.44 0.96
N ARG A 150 6.69 -16.50 1.52
CA ARG A 150 6.14 -17.64 0.79
C ARG A 150 4.73 -17.30 0.31
N ILE A 151 4.57 -17.13 -0.99
CA ILE A 151 3.33 -16.68 -1.63
C ILE A 151 2.63 -17.83 -2.33
N LEU A 152 1.36 -18.04 -1.98
CA LEU A 152 0.43 -18.87 -2.74
C LEU A 152 -0.36 -17.97 -3.71
N VAL A 153 -0.28 -18.24 -5.01
CA VAL A 153 -0.92 -17.41 -6.04
C VAL A 153 -2.28 -17.98 -6.41
N VAL A 154 -3.34 -17.18 -6.38
CA VAL A 154 -4.67 -17.58 -6.87
C VAL A 154 -4.85 -17.03 -8.28
N GLY A 155 -4.96 -17.93 -9.26
CA GLY A 155 -5.12 -17.66 -10.68
C GLY A 155 -3.92 -18.10 -11.52
N ALA A 156 -4.11 -19.10 -12.37
CA ALA A 156 -3.14 -19.57 -13.37
C ALA A 156 -3.50 -19.02 -14.77
N GLY A 157 -3.99 -17.78 -14.85
CA GLY A 157 -4.28 -17.07 -16.11
C GLY A 157 -3.18 -16.06 -16.48
N ASP A 158 -3.47 -15.14 -17.38
CA ASP A 158 -2.51 -14.12 -17.84
C ASP A 158 -2.00 -13.23 -16.69
N GLY A 159 -2.90 -12.82 -15.78
CA GLY A 159 -2.54 -12.04 -14.59
C GLY A 159 -1.55 -12.78 -13.67
N GLY A 160 -1.83 -14.06 -13.39
CA GLY A 160 -0.94 -14.95 -12.64
C GLY A 160 0.42 -15.12 -13.31
N ASN A 161 0.44 -15.31 -14.63
CA ASN A 161 1.68 -15.41 -15.40
C ASN A 161 2.50 -14.11 -15.31
N ILE A 162 1.90 -12.94 -15.54
CA ILE A 162 2.57 -11.64 -15.40
C ILE A 162 3.15 -11.45 -14.00
N PHE A 163 2.38 -11.78 -12.96
CA PHE A 163 2.80 -11.66 -11.58
C PHE A 163 4.00 -12.57 -11.26
N ILE A 164 3.89 -13.86 -11.57
CA ILE A 164 4.95 -14.85 -11.32
C ILE A 164 6.22 -14.48 -12.09
N ASN A 165 6.08 -14.10 -13.37
CA ASN A 165 7.19 -13.65 -14.20
C ASN A 165 7.94 -12.47 -13.55
N THR A 166 7.19 -11.47 -13.09
CA THR A 166 7.77 -10.26 -12.49
C THR A 166 8.50 -10.57 -11.18
N VAL A 167 7.91 -11.44 -10.34
CA VAL A 167 8.52 -11.86 -9.07
C VAL A 167 9.85 -12.59 -9.29
N GLU A 168 9.87 -13.55 -10.22
CA GLU A 168 11.07 -14.31 -10.55
C GLU A 168 12.14 -13.45 -11.22
N ASP A 169 11.78 -12.66 -12.23
CA ASP A 169 12.73 -11.87 -13.04
C ASP A 169 13.45 -10.80 -12.22
N ARG A 170 12.74 -10.20 -11.25
CA ARG A 170 13.29 -9.16 -10.37
C ARG A 170 14.00 -9.69 -9.13
N LYS A 171 14.03 -11.01 -8.92
CA LYS A 171 14.60 -11.67 -7.72
C LYS A 171 14.15 -11.00 -6.43
N LEU A 172 12.86 -10.71 -6.35
CA LEU A 172 12.28 -10.12 -5.15
C LEU A 172 12.39 -11.12 -4.00
N ASN A 173 12.31 -10.64 -2.75
CA ASN A 173 12.35 -11.50 -1.56
C ASN A 173 11.00 -12.24 -1.36
N PHE A 174 10.51 -12.88 -2.41
CA PHE A 174 9.27 -13.66 -2.48
C PHE A 174 9.57 -15.04 -3.07
N GLU A 175 8.95 -16.07 -2.52
CA GLU A 175 9.02 -17.44 -3.00
C GLU A 175 7.60 -17.87 -3.40
N ILE A 176 7.37 -18.13 -4.69
CA ILE A 176 6.08 -18.67 -5.13
C ILE A 176 6.04 -20.17 -4.81
N VAL A 177 5.25 -20.57 -3.83
CA VAL A 177 5.18 -21.97 -3.36
C VAL A 177 4.16 -22.82 -4.11
N GLY A 178 3.21 -22.18 -4.81
CA GLY A 178 2.21 -22.87 -5.60
C GLY A 178 1.16 -21.94 -6.21
N ILE A 179 0.36 -22.50 -7.10
CA ILE A 179 -0.74 -21.80 -7.77
C ILE A 179 -2.04 -22.54 -7.51
N ILE A 180 -3.12 -21.80 -7.32
CA ILE A 180 -4.49 -22.29 -7.19
C ILE A 180 -5.30 -21.78 -8.37
N ASP A 181 -6.00 -22.66 -9.07
CA ASP A 181 -6.92 -22.27 -10.16
C ASP A 181 -8.21 -23.09 -10.06
N ARG A 182 -9.31 -22.51 -10.57
CA ARG A 182 -10.61 -23.18 -10.61
C ARG A 182 -10.69 -24.19 -11.74
N ASP A 183 -9.94 -23.99 -12.83
CA ASP A 183 -9.97 -24.85 -14.01
C ASP A 183 -9.30 -26.21 -13.71
N PRO A 184 -10.05 -27.32 -13.68
CA PRO A 184 -9.48 -28.64 -13.41
C PRO A 184 -8.46 -29.07 -14.47
N ASN A 185 -8.52 -28.54 -15.69
CA ASN A 185 -7.57 -28.87 -16.75
C ASN A 185 -6.17 -28.31 -16.49
N LYS A 186 -6.05 -27.29 -15.65
CA LYS A 186 -4.77 -26.70 -15.27
C LYS A 186 -4.13 -27.41 -14.08
N LEU A 187 -4.84 -28.31 -13.40
CA LEU A 187 -4.30 -29.01 -12.24
C LEU A 187 -3.04 -29.80 -12.61
N GLY A 188 -1.97 -29.61 -11.84
CA GLY A 188 -0.69 -30.26 -12.07
C GLY A 188 0.17 -29.66 -13.19
N THR A 189 -0.34 -28.68 -13.93
CA THR A 189 0.45 -27.89 -14.90
C THR A 189 1.37 -26.90 -14.18
N PHE A 190 2.32 -26.33 -14.92
CA PHE A 190 3.31 -25.39 -14.40
C PHE A 190 3.22 -24.05 -15.12
N ILE A 191 3.34 -22.96 -14.35
CA ILE A 191 3.70 -21.65 -14.86
C ILE A 191 5.11 -21.38 -14.36
N ARG A 192 6.08 -21.43 -15.27
CA ARG A 192 7.52 -21.42 -14.96
C ARG A 192 7.89 -22.49 -13.92
N THR A 193 8.35 -22.08 -12.73
CA THR A 193 8.76 -23.00 -11.66
C THR A 193 7.60 -23.38 -10.73
N ALA A 194 6.48 -22.65 -10.78
CA ALA A 194 5.36 -22.82 -9.88
C ALA A 194 4.29 -23.78 -10.44
N LYS A 195 3.89 -24.77 -9.63
CA LYS A 195 2.91 -25.79 -9.99
C LYS A 195 1.50 -25.37 -9.58
N VAL A 196 0.50 -25.70 -10.40
CA VAL A 196 -0.92 -25.62 -10.01
C VAL A 196 -1.26 -26.80 -9.10
N LEU A 197 -1.53 -26.53 -7.82
CA LEU A 197 -1.64 -27.53 -6.75
C LEU A 197 -3.07 -27.96 -6.44
N GLY A 198 -4.06 -27.14 -6.77
CA GLY A 198 -5.44 -27.39 -6.40
C GLY A 198 -6.38 -26.25 -6.75
N ASN A 199 -7.55 -26.27 -6.12
CA ASN A 199 -8.57 -25.22 -6.20
C ASN A 199 -8.68 -24.46 -4.86
N ARG A 200 -9.57 -23.47 -4.77
CA ARG A 200 -9.72 -22.63 -3.55
C ARG A 200 -9.97 -23.42 -2.26
N ASN A 201 -10.61 -24.58 -2.33
CA ASN A 201 -10.92 -25.39 -1.15
C ASN A 201 -9.68 -26.11 -0.63
N ASP A 202 -8.62 -26.20 -1.43
CA ASP A 202 -7.32 -26.74 -1.01
C ASP A 202 -6.47 -25.70 -0.26
N ILE A 203 -6.86 -24.41 -0.27
CA ILE A 203 -6.08 -23.33 0.36
C ILE A 203 -5.76 -23.66 1.83
N PRO A 204 -6.70 -24.09 2.70
CA PRO A 204 -6.38 -24.32 4.10
C PRO A 204 -5.31 -25.39 4.30
N ARG A 205 -5.45 -26.51 3.59
CA ARG A 205 -4.49 -27.61 3.60
C ARG A 205 -3.11 -27.16 3.10
N LEU A 206 -3.08 -26.41 2.00
CA LEU A 206 -1.84 -25.97 1.37
C LEU A 206 -1.12 -24.87 2.17
N VAL A 207 -1.87 -24.02 2.88
CA VAL A 207 -1.30 -23.02 3.80
C VAL A 207 -0.49 -23.69 4.90
N GLU A 208 -1.01 -24.77 5.49
CA GLU A 208 -0.31 -25.56 6.51
C GLU A 208 0.84 -26.39 5.92
N GLU A 209 0.59 -27.17 4.85
CA GLU A 209 1.58 -28.06 4.23
C GLU A 209 2.80 -27.30 3.70
N LEU A 210 2.59 -26.10 3.14
CA LEU A 210 3.64 -25.32 2.50
C LEU A 210 4.13 -24.13 3.33
N ALA A 211 3.63 -23.95 4.56
CA ALA A 211 3.92 -22.79 5.40
C ALA A 211 3.80 -21.47 4.61
N VAL A 212 2.61 -21.22 4.06
CA VAL A 212 2.31 -20.02 3.26
C VAL A 212 2.24 -18.80 4.18
N ASP A 213 3.02 -17.75 3.87
CA ASP A 213 2.95 -16.48 4.60
C ASP A 213 1.81 -15.58 4.07
N GLN A 214 1.54 -15.68 2.76
CA GLN A 214 0.63 -14.77 2.07
C GLN A 214 -0.08 -15.43 0.88
N VAL A 215 -1.36 -15.12 0.69
CA VAL A 215 -2.14 -15.51 -0.50
C VAL A 215 -2.34 -14.28 -1.38
N THR A 216 -1.89 -14.34 -2.64
CA THR A 216 -2.04 -13.23 -3.59
C THR A 216 -3.01 -13.61 -4.71
N ILE A 217 -4.09 -12.84 -4.83
CA ILE A 217 -5.09 -12.98 -5.90
C ILE A 217 -4.55 -12.32 -7.17
N ALA A 218 -4.21 -13.14 -8.16
CA ALA A 218 -3.66 -12.73 -9.45
C ALA A 218 -4.69 -12.89 -10.60
N ILE A 219 -5.94 -12.54 -10.31
CA ILE A 219 -7.06 -12.52 -11.25
C ILE A 219 -7.68 -11.11 -11.20
N PRO A 220 -7.17 -10.12 -11.95
CA PRO A 220 -7.68 -8.74 -11.91
C PRO A 220 -9.18 -8.64 -12.20
N SER A 221 -9.69 -9.50 -13.09
CA SER A 221 -11.09 -9.58 -13.48
C SER A 221 -11.98 -10.39 -12.53
N LEU A 222 -11.47 -10.83 -11.37
CA LEU A 222 -12.24 -11.62 -10.42
C LEU A 222 -13.42 -10.82 -9.88
N ASN A 223 -14.60 -11.42 -9.93
CA ASN A 223 -15.80 -10.80 -9.37
C ASN A 223 -15.73 -10.73 -7.83
N GLY A 224 -16.46 -9.78 -7.23
CA GLY A 224 -16.43 -9.54 -5.80
C GLY A 224 -16.87 -10.74 -4.94
N LYS A 225 -17.88 -11.50 -5.39
CA LYS A 225 -18.40 -12.68 -4.65
C LYS A 225 -17.41 -13.83 -4.57
N GLU A 226 -16.67 -14.09 -5.64
CA GLU A 226 -15.66 -15.14 -5.68
C GLU A 226 -14.41 -14.72 -4.91
N ARG A 227 -14.08 -13.41 -4.92
CA ARG A 227 -13.03 -12.82 -4.07
C ARG A 227 -13.38 -12.95 -2.58
N GLU A 228 -14.60 -12.61 -2.20
CA GLU A 228 -15.14 -12.74 -0.84
C GLU A 228 -14.97 -14.17 -0.30
N LYS A 229 -15.36 -15.18 -1.07
CA LYS A 229 -15.14 -16.60 -0.71
C LYS A 229 -13.67 -16.97 -0.48
N ILE A 230 -12.74 -16.41 -1.26
CA ILE A 230 -11.31 -16.67 -1.06
C ILE A 230 -10.84 -16.06 0.26
N VAL A 231 -11.28 -14.83 0.57
CA VAL A 231 -10.97 -14.15 1.84
C VAL A 231 -11.54 -14.93 3.02
N GLU A 232 -12.80 -15.39 2.95
CA GLU A 232 -13.42 -16.24 3.98
C GLU A 232 -12.58 -17.49 4.26
N ILE A 233 -12.18 -18.22 3.21
CA ILE A 233 -11.34 -19.41 3.35
C ILE A 233 -9.99 -19.07 4.00
N CYS A 234 -9.34 -17.99 3.57
CA CYS A 234 -8.04 -17.60 4.11
C CYS A 234 -8.12 -17.16 5.58
N ASN A 235 -9.20 -16.48 5.99
CA ASN A 235 -9.43 -16.08 7.37
C ASN A 235 -9.49 -17.29 8.32
N THR A 236 -10.02 -18.43 7.88
CA THR A 236 -10.02 -19.66 8.71
C THR A 236 -8.62 -20.16 9.06
N THR A 237 -7.60 -19.77 8.28
CA THR A 237 -6.19 -20.13 8.50
C THR A 237 -5.33 -19.02 9.07
N GLY A 238 -5.87 -17.79 9.17
CA GLY A 238 -5.11 -16.61 9.60
C GLY A 238 -4.05 -16.11 8.62
N VAL A 239 -4.04 -16.61 7.38
CA VAL A 239 -3.08 -16.17 6.35
C VAL A 239 -3.49 -14.81 5.77
N THR A 240 -2.50 -13.96 5.49
CA THR A 240 -2.77 -12.63 4.91
C THR A 240 -3.16 -12.76 3.43
N VAL A 241 -4.21 -12.07 3.00
CA VAL A 241 -4.67 -12.06 1.60
C VAL A 241 -4.51 -10.68 0.99
N ASN A 242 -4.04 -10.61 -0.26
CA ASN A 242 -3.97 -9.38 -1.03
C ASN A 242 -4.20 -9.58 -2.52
N ASN A 243 -4.38 -8.49 -3.25
CA ASN A 243 -4.40 -8.48 -4.70
C ASN A 243 -2.98 -8.28 -5.26
N MET A 244 -2.73 -8.83 -6.46
CA MET A 244 -1.53 -8.48 -7.22
C MET A 244 -1.50 -6.96 -7.53
N PRO A 245 -0.31 -6.34 -7.66
CA PRO A 245 -0.21 -4.95 -8.10
C PRO A 245 -0.81 -4.73 -9.49
N SER A 246 -1.16 -3.49 -9.83
CA SER A 246 -1.66 -3.16 -11.16
C SER A 246 -0.61 -3.47 -12.24
N ILE A 247 -1.06 -3.79 -13.46
CA ILE A 247 -0.15 -4.09 -14.58
C ILE A 247 0.76 -2.89 -14.88
N GLU A 248 0.23 -1.67 -14.77
CA GLU A 248 0.99 -0.43 -14.91
C GLU A 248 2.12 -0.33 -13.88
N ASP A 249 1.84 -0.63 -12.60
CA ASP A 249 2.84 -0.60 -11.53
C ASP A 249 3.93 -1.67 -11.73
N ILE A 250 3.52 -2.85 -12.21
CA ILE A 250 4.41 -3.95 -12.57
C ILE A 250 5.37 -3.52 -13.70
N MET A 251 4.84 -2.86 -14.73
CA MET A 251 5.61 -2.37 -15.88
C MET A 251 6.52 -1.19 -15.52
N ALA A 252 6.04 -0.26 -14.69
CA ALA A 252 6.82 0.87 -14.18
C ALA A 252 7.94 0.44 -13.22
N GLY A 253 7.81 -0.76 -12.65
CA GLY A 253 8.85 -1.40 -11.86
C GLY A 253 8.90 -1.03 -10.39
N ASN A 254 7.78 -0.57 -9.84
CA ASN A 254 7.63 -0.18 -8.44
C ASN A 254 7.27 -1.37 -7.51
N MET A 255 7.77 -2.57 -7.79
CA MET A 255 7.50 -3.77 -6.98
C MET A 255 8.33 -3.78 -5.69
N SER A 256 7.80 -3.18 -4.63
CA SER A 256 8.30 -3.29 -3.25
C SER A 256 7.31 -4.10 -2.39
N VAL A 257 7.66 -4.46 -1.14
CA VAL A 257 6.72 -5.14 -0.22
C VAL A 257 5.43 -4.33 -0.01
N SER A 258 5.50 -3.00 -0.14
CA SER A 258 4.34 -2.09 -0.12
C SER A 258 3.55 -2.02 -1.43
N ALA A 259 3.94 -2.76 -2.47
CA ALA A 259 3.24 -2.77 -3.76
C ALA A 259 2.07 -3.76 -3.81
N PHE A 260 2.00 -4.71 -2.86
CA PHE A 260 0.82 -5.55 -2.73
C PHE A 260 -0.37 -4.71 -2.28
N GLN A 261 -1.47 -4.84 -3.01
CA GLN A 261 -2.67 -4.06 -2.72
C GLN A 261 -3.51 -4.83 -1.71
N GLU A 262 -3.67 -4.26 -0.51
CA GLU A 262 -4.69 -4.73 0.44
C GLU A 262 -6.04 -4.78 -0.28
N ILE A 263 -6.84 -5.80 0.00
CA ILE A 263 -8.18 -5.92 -0.58
C ILE A 263 -9.04 -4.80 0.01
N ASP A 264 -9.54 -3.91 -0.85
CA ASP A 264 -10.45 -2.86 -0.42
C ASP A 264 -11.88 -3.41 -0.36
N VAL A 265 -12.73 -2.77 0.42
CA VAL A 265 -14.17 -3.05 0.50
C VAL A 265 -14.81 -2.91 -0.88
N ALA A 266 -14.33 -1.96 -1.70
CA ALA A 266 -14.76 -1.80 -3.09
C ALA A 266 -14.60 -3.08 -3.91
N ASP A 267 -13.51 -3.83 -3.69
CA ASP A 267 -13.21 -5.07 -4.40
C ASP A 267 -14.23 -6.17 -4.06
N LEU A 268 -14.75 -6.19 -2.84
CA LEU A 268 -15.79 -7.13 -2.41
C LEU A 268 -17.19 -6.74 -2.87
N LEU A 269 -17.41 -5.46 -3.19
CA LEU A 269 -18.67 -4.99 -3.78
C LEU A 269 -18.74 -5.30 -5.29
N GLY A 270 -17.61 -5.69 -5.91
CA GLY A 270 -17.57 -6.24 -7.26
C GLY A 270 -17.89 -5.21 -8.36
N ARG A 271 -17.60 -3.93 -8.11
CA ARG A 271 -17.93 -2.84 -9.02
C ARG A 271 -16.74 -2.51 -9.94
N PRO A 272 -16.84 -2.75 -11.26
CA PRO A 272 -15.76 -2.40 -12.18
C PRO A 272 -15.69 -0.87 -12.33
N GLU A 273 -14.48 -0.31 -12.22
CA GLU A 273 -14.25 1.12 -12.45
C GLU A 273 -14.41 1.48 -13.94
N VAL A 274 -14.86 2.71 -14.21
CA VAL A 274 -14.89 3.24 -15.59
C VAL A 274 -13.48 3.62 -16.03
N VAL A 275 -13.12 3.23 -17.24
CA VAL A 275 -11.91 3.67 -17.92
C VAL A 275 -12.25 4.91 -18.74
N LEU A 276 -11.48 5.98 -18.53
CA LEU A 276 -11.65 7.21 -19.29
C LEU A 276 -10.99 7.10 -20.66
N ASP A 277 -11.59 7.75 -21.66
CA ASP A 277 -10.92 8.01 -22.94
C ASP A 277 -9.73 8.94 -22.69
N GLN A 278 -8.52 8.40 -22.82
CA GLN A 278 -7.29 9.12 -22.50
C GLN A 278 -6.96 10.18 -23.56
N ASP A 279 -7.31 9.96 -24.82
CA ASP A 279 -6.85 10.80 -25.93
C ASP A 279 -7.62 12.11 -25.99
N GLU A 280 -8.95 12.06 -25.84
CA GLU A 280 -9.80 13.26 -25.77
C GLU A 280 -9.47 14.13 -24.56
N LEU A 281 -9.28 13.50 -23.39
CA LEU A 281 -8.96 14.23 -22.17
C LEU A 281 -7.54 14.81 -22.18
N ASN A 282 -6.58 14.12 -22.78
CA ASN A 282 -5.23 14.67 -23.01
C ASN A 282 -5.31 15.97 -23.82
N GLN A 283 -6.07 15.99 -24.92
CA GLN A 283 -6.27 17.21 -25.71
C GLN A 283 -7.01 18.29 -24.91
N PHE A 284 -7.99 17.89 -24.10
CA PHE A 284 -8.75 18.81 -23.27
C PHE A 284 -7.91 19.52 -22.21
N PHE A 285 -6.92 18.86 -21.59
CA PHE A 285 -6.11 19.46 -20.52
C PHE A 285 -4.79 20.07 -20.97
N LYS A 286 -4.27 19.66 -22.14
CA LYS A 286 -2.97 20.11 -22.64
C LYS A 286 -2.88 21.63 -22.74
N GLY A 287 -1.83 22.18 -22.12
CA GLY A 287 -1.54 23.62 -22.16
C GLY A 287 -2.44 24.50 -21.28
N LYS A 288 -3.42 23.91 -20.56
CA LYS A 288 -4.40 24.65 -19.76
C LYS A 288 -3.98 24.86 -18.31
N THR A 289 -4.53 25.89 -17.70
CA THR A 289 -4.49 26.16 -16.26
C THR A 289 -5.78 25.65 -15.62
N ILE A 290 -5.64 24.74 -14.65
CA ILE A 290 -6.78 24.11 -13.99
C ILE A 290 -6.80 24.50 -12.51
N LEU A 291 -7.94 24.95 -12.00
CA LEU A 291 -8.14 25.24 -10.58
C LEU A 291 -9.00 24.17 -9.92
N VAL A 292 -8.52 23.62 -8.80
CA VAL A 292 -9.30 22.72 -7.95
C VAL A 292 -9.45 23.35 -6.57
N THR A 293 -10.68 23.71 -6.18
CA THR A 293 -10.96 24.17 -4.81
C THR A 293 -11.24 22.98 -3.91
N GLY A 294 -10.84 23.04 -2.64
CA GLY A 294 -10.94 21.89 -1.74
C GLY A 294 -9.94 20.80 -2.10
N ALA A 295 -8.80 21.18 -2.71
CA ALA A 295 -7.77 20.27 -3.23
C ALA A 295 -7.17 19.33 -2.16
N GLY A 296 -7.26 19.69 -0.88
CA GLY A 296 -6.83 18.84 0.23
C GLY A 296 -7.88 17.81 0.71
N GLY A 297 -9.11 17.86 0.18
CA GLY A 297 -10.19 16.94 0.53
C GLY A 297 -10.11 15.60 -0.22
N SER A 298 -10.95 14.63 0.14
CA SER A 298 -10.93 13.29 -0.50
C SER A 298 -11.16 13.34 -2.01
N ILE A 299 -12.19 14.06 -2.47
CA ILE A 299 -12.48 14.21 -3.91
C ILE A 299 -11.52 15.22 -4.56
N GLY A 300 -11.29 16.37 -3.93
CA GLY A 300 -10.40 17.40 -4.48
C GLY A 300 -8.97 16.89 -4.71
N SER A 301 -8.39 16.16 -3.76
CA SER A 301 -7.04 15.60 -3.93
C SER A 301 -6.98 14.57 -5.04
N GLU A 302 -8.02 13.75 -5.19
CA GLU A 302 -8.08 12.77 -6.26
C GLU A 302 -8.30 13.41 -7.64
N LEU A 303 -9.14 14.44 -7.74
CA LEU A 303 -9.23 15.26 -8.95
C LEU A 303 -7.86 15.80 -9.35
N CYS A 304 -7.08 16.31 -8.39
CA CYS A 304 -5.72 16.79 -8.67
C CYS A 304 -4.82 15.65 -9.19
N ARG A 305 -4.88 14.44 -8.60
CA ARG A 305 -4.11 13.28 -9.08
C ARG A 305 -4.51 12.85 -10.49
N GLN A 306 -5.80 12.77 -10.78
CA GLN A 306 -6.28 12.33 -12.09
C GLN A 306 -6.00 13.40 -13.16
N ILE A 307 -6.19 14.69 -12.86
CA ILE A 307 -5.89 15.79 -13.79
C ILE A 307 -4.38 15.86 -14.09
N ALA A 308 -3.52 15.64 -13.10
CA ALA A 308 -2.07 15.67 -13.28
C ALA A 308 -1.55 14.63 -14.30
N LYS A 309 -2.25 13.49 -14.47
CA LYS A 309 -1.88 12.47 -15.47
C LYS A 309 -1.89 13.01 -16.90
N PHE A 310 -2.76 13.97 -17.20
CA PHE A 310 -2.88 14.60 -18.51
C PHE A 310 -1.88 15.76 -18.72
N THR A 311 -1.00 16.02 -17.76
CA THR A 311 0.08 17.03 -17.84
C THR A 311 -0.41 18.42 -18.30
N PRO A 312 -1.36 19.05 -17.58
CA PRO A 312 -1.74 20.44 -17.87
C PRO A 312 -0.54 21.38 -17.70
N LYS A 313 -0.64 22.60 -18.24
CA LYS A 313 0.40 23.62 -18.05
C LYS A 313 0.56 23.94 -16.57
N ARG A 314 -0.56 24.15 -15.88
CA ARG A 314 -0.61 24.56 -14.48
C ARG A 314 -1.79 23.92 -13.76
N LEU A 315 -1.57 23.50 -12.52
CA LEU A 315 -2.60 22.97 -11.63
C LEU A 315 -2.55 23.72 -10.30
N LEU A 316 -3.62 24.46 -10.01
CA LEU A 316 -3.79 25.26 -8.80
C LEU A 316 -4.53 24.44 -7.74
N LEU A 317 -3.89 24.26 -6.58
CA LEU A 317 -4.37 23.46 -5.47
C LEU A 317 -4.90 24.39 -4.37
N LEU A 318 -6.18 24.76 -4.44
CA LEU A 318 -6.78 25.73 -3.51
C LEU A 318 -7.45 25.05 -2.32
N GLY A 319 -7.15 25.48 -1.10
CA GLY A 319 -7.93 25.14 0.09
C GLY A 319 -7.45 25.78 1.39
N HIS A 320 -8.37 25.90 2.35
CA HIS A 320 -8.10 26.52 3.66
C HIS A 320 -7.14 25.71 4.58
N GLY A 321 -7.08 24.38 4.42
CA GLY A 321 -6.36 23.49 5.32
C GLY A 321 -4.91 23.30 4.89
N GLU A 322 -3.99 24.07 5.48
CA GLU A 322 -2.55 24.10 5.16
C GLU A 322 -1.95 22.70 5.02
N ASN A 323 -2.05 21.86 6.05
CA ASN A 323 -1.45 20.52 6.02
C ASN A 323 -2.05 19.63 4.93
N SER A 324 -3.36 19.76 4.65
CA SER A 324 -3.99 18.95 3.60
C SER A 324 -3.53 19.36 2.21
N ILE A 325 -3.28 20.66 1.98
CA ILE A 325 -2.72 21.18 0.73
C ILE A 325 -1.24 20.82 0.60
N TYR A 326 -0.45 20.95 1.67
CA TYR A 326 0.95 20.55 1.70
C TYR A 326 1.15 19.09 1.28
N LEU A 327 0.33 18.17 1.83
CA LEU A 327 0.44 16.73 1.54
C LEU A 327 0.19 16.41 0.06
N ILE A 328 -0.89 16.94 -0.54
CA ILE A 328 -1.18 16.69 -1.95
C ILE A 328 -0.18 17.39 -2.87
N HIS A 329 0.27 18.60 -2.51
CA HIS A 329 1.27 19.33 -3.26
C HIS A 329 2.61 18.57 -3.30
N ARG A 330 3.08 18.07 -2.15
CA ARG A 330 4.30 17.26 -2.07
C ARG A 330 4.19 15.97 -2.88
N GLU A 331 3.06 15.27 -2.75
CA GLU A 331 2.80 14.03 -3.49
C GLU A 331 2.89 14.25 -5.01
N LEU A 332 2.28 15.33 -5.51
CA LEU A 332 2.28 15.63 -6.95
C LEU A 332 3.65 16.15 -7.42
N LEU A 333 4.36 16.92 -6.60
CA LEU A 333 5.71 17.37 -6.91
C LEU A 333 6.65 16.18 -7.12
N GLU A 334 6.65 15.20 -6.23
CA GLU A 334 7.50 14.01 -6.34
C GLU A 334 7.35 13.28 -7.69
N LYS A 335 6.14 13.32 -8.29
CA LYS A 335 5.82 12.60 -9.53
C LYS A 335 5.91 13.45 -10.80
N TYR A 336 5.60 14.74 -10.70
CA TYR A 336 5.36 15.61 -11.87
C TYR A 336 6.23 16.89 -11.87
N GLN A 337 7.22 17.00 -10.98
CA GLN A 337 8.17 18.10 -10.99
C GLN A 337 8.80 18.28 -12.38
N GLY A 338 8.80 19.52 -12.86
CA GLY A 338 9.32 19.89 -14.18
C GLY A 338 8.40 19.56 -15.37
N LYS A 339 7.26 18.88 -15.14
CA LYS A 339 6.24 18.61 -16.17
C LYS A 339 5.03 19.51 -16.06
N ILE A 340 4.63 19.86 -14.83
CA ILE A 340 3.45 20.66 -14.50
C ILE A 340 3.87 21.76 -13.53
N GLU A 341 3.36 22.98 -13.73
CA GLU A 341 3.44 24.04 -12.72
C GLU A 341 2.39 23.78 -11.62
N LEU A 342 2.83 23.25 -10.48
CA LEU A 342 1.98 23.00 -9.32
C LEU A 342 2.00 24.22 -8.40
N VAL A 343 0.84 24.80 -8.11
CA VAL A 343 0.74 26.01 -7.28
C VAL A 343 -0.18 25.73 -6.07
N PRO A 344 0.36 25.64 -4.85
CA PRO A 344 -0.44 25.50 -3.63
C PRO A 344 -1.01 26.87 -3.22
N LEU A 345 -2.33 26.96 -3.06
CA LEU A 345 -3.03 28.19 -2.69
C LEU A 345 -3.80 27.97 -1.38
N ILE A 346 -3.42 28.69 -0.33
CA ILE A 346 -4.15 28.70 0.94
C ILE A 346 -5.18 29.83 0.91
N ALA A 347 -6.45 29.46 0.78
CA ALA A 347 -7.57 30.40 0.74
C ALA A 347 -8.85 29.75 1.26
N ASP A 348 -9.68 30.54 1.92
CA ASP A 348 -11.07 30.20 2.22
C ASP A 348 -11.97 30.72 1.09
N ILE A 349 -12.88 29.88 0.60
CA ILE A 349 -13.83 30.26 -0.46
C ILE A 349 -14.84 31.32 0.02
N GLN A 350 -14.96 31.52 1.33
CA GLN A 350 -15.75 32.58 1.93
C GLN A 350 -15.12 33.98 1.75
N ASP A 351 -13.80 34.06 1.58
CA ASP A 351 -13.10 35.31 1.31
C ASP A 351 -13.27 35.71 -0.17
N ARG A 352 -14.30 36.52 -0.42
CA ARG A 352 -14.66 36.93 -1.77
C ARG A 352 -13.53 37.68 -2.48
N GLU A 353 -12.88 38.63 -1.81
CA GLU A 353 -11.87 39.47 -2.43
C GLU A 353 -10.65 38.64 -2.84
N LEU A 354 -10.21 37.72 -1.97
CA LEU A 354 -9.12 36.80 -2.26
C LEU A 354 -9.45 35.83 -3.39
N ILE A 355 -10.68 35.29 -3.44
CA ILE A 355 -11.08 34.38 -4.53
C ILE A 355 -11.11 35.12 -5.87
N PHE A 356 -11.59 36.37 -5.90
CA PHE A 356 -11.58 37.19 -7.11
C PHE A 356 -10.15 37.54 -7.54
N SER A 357 -9.26 37.88 -6.60
CA SER A 357 -7.86 38.18 -6.93
C SER A 357 -7.12 36.97 -7.47
N ILE A 358 -7.28 35.79 -6.86
CA ILE A 358 -6.71 34.52 -7.35
C ILE A 358 -7.22 34.21 -8.76
N MET A 359 -8.54 34.33 -9.00
CA MET A 359 -9.10 34.06 -10.32
C MET A 359 -8.55 35.03 -11.37
N ALA A 360 -8.38 36.31 -11.01
CA ALA A 360 -7.82 37.34 -11.88
C ALA A 360 -6.32 37.14 -12.16
N GLU A 361 -5.53 36.73 -11.17
CA GLU A 361 -4.09 36.50 -11.28
C GLU A 361 -3.77 35.29 -12.17
N TYR A 362 -4.45 34.16 -11.92
CA TYR A 362 -4.08 32.90 -12.55
C TYR A 362 -4.86 32.59 -13.84
N GLN A 363 -6.02 33.23 -14.06
CA GLN A 363 -6.88 33.06 -15.25
C GLN A 363 -7.07 31.58 -15.63
N PRO A 364 -7.69 30.76 -14.75
CA PRO A 364 -7.88 29.34 -15.04
C PRO A 364 -8.83 29.10 -16.21
N ASP A 365 -8.52 28.11 -17.04
CA ASP A 365 -9.39 27.68 -18.14
C ASP A 365 -10.58 26.85 -17.63
N VAL A 366 -10.35 26.05 -16.58
CA VAL A 366 -11.33 25.14 -15.99
C VAL A 366 -11.25 25.21 -14.48
N VAL A 367 -12.41 25.27 -13.82
CA VAL A 367 -12.53 25.23 -12.36
C VAL A 367 -13.34 23.99 -11.94
N TYR A 368 -12.72 23.13 -11.13
CA TYR A 368 -13.41 22.05 -10.42
C TYR A 368 -13.64 22.46 -8.96
N HIS A 369 -14.90 22.69 -8.59
CA HIS A 369 -15.28 23.15 -7.26
C HIS A 369 -15.69 21.98 -6.36
N ALA A 370 -14.75 21.50 -5.52
CA ALA A 370 -14.96 20.41 -4.56
C ALA A 370 -14.94 20.85 -3.09
N ALA A 371 -14.88 22.15 -2.79
CA ALA A 371 -14.89 22.67 -1.42
C ALA A 371 -16.33 22.72 -0.87
N ALA A 372 -16.61 21.99 0.22
CA ALA A 372 -17.90 21.98 0.89
C ALA A 372 -17.80 21.41 2.32
N HIS A 373 -18.74 21.75 3.19
CA HIS A 373 -19.03 21.00 4.39
C HIS A 373 -20.02 19.87 4.07
N LYS A 374 -19.67 18.64 4.47
CA LYS A 374 -20.41 17.43 4.07
C LYS A 374 -21.09 16.65 5.20
N HIS A 375 -20.74 16.90 6.46
CA HIS A 375 -21.20 16.07 7.58
C HIS A 375 -22.60 16.50 8.03
N VAL A 376 -23.62 15.70 7.71
CA VAL A 376 -25.03 16.01 8.00
C VAL A 376 -25.24 16.39 9.47
N PRO A 377 -24.86 15.57 10.48
CA PRO A 377 -25.10 15.94 11.87
C PRO A 377 -24.43 17.25 12.27
N LEU A 378 -23.19 17.49 11.81
CA LEU A 378 -22.48 18.73 12.13
C LEU A 378 -23.17 19.96 11.52
N MET A 379 -23.71 19.84 10.31
CA MET A 379 -24.41 20.94 9.64
C MET A 379 -25.82 21.16 10.17
N GLU A 380 -26.46 20.13 10.74
CA GLU A 380 -27.70 20.30 11.52
C GLU A 380 -27.46 21.13 12.79
N TYR A 381 -26.32 20.93 13.46
CA TYR A 381 -25.95 21.76 14.62
C TYR A 381 -25.47 23.16 14.24
N ASN A 382 -24.87 23.32 13.05
CA ASN A 382 -24.22 24.55 12.60
C ASN A 382 -24.74 25.02 11.22
N PRO A 383 -26.03 25.36 11.09
CA PRO A 383 -26.62 25.69 9.79
C PRO A 383 -26.06 26.98 9.18
N HIS A 384 -25.71 27.97 9.99
CA HIS A 384 -25.08 29.20 9.49
C HIS A 384 -23.74 28.92 8.79
N GLU A 385 -22.93 28.01 9.33
CA GLU A 385 -21.66 27.62 8.70
C GLU A 385 -21.90 26.82 7.41
N ALA A 386 -22.93 25.97 7.38
CA ALA A 386 -23.36 25.30 6.15
C ALA A 386 -23.72 26.32 5.06
N VAL A 387 -24.47 27.37 5.41
CA VAL A 387 -24.85 28.46 4.50
C VAL A 387 -23.64 29.25 4.02
N LYS A 388 -22.78 29.72 4.93
CA LYS A 388 -21.58 30.50 4.57
C LYS A 388 -20.69 29.73 3.60
N ASN A 389 -20.38 28.47 3.89
CA ASN A 389 -19.45 27.71 3.08
C ASN A 389 -20.12 27.15 1.81
N ASN A 390 -21.25 26.44 1.93
CA ASN A 390 -21.84 25.73 0.79
C ASN A 390 -22.63 26.65 -0.14
N ILE A 391 -23.24 27.74 0.35
CA ILE A 391 -23.98 28.70 -0.50
C ILE A 391 -23.07 29.86 -0.87
N PHE A 392 -22.66 30.69 0.08
CA PHE A 392 -21.91 31.93 -0.22
C PHE A 392 -20.50 31.64 -0.75
N GLY A 393 -19.81 30.64 -0.19
CA GLY A 393 -18.52 30.18 -0.70
C GLY A 393 -18.61 29.70 -2.15
N THR A 394 -19.59 28.85 -2.48
CA THR A 394 -19.84 28.44 -3.87
C THR A 394 -20.14 29.64 -4.77
N LYS A 395 -21.01 30.55 -4.31
CA LYS A 395 -21.37 31.77 -5.06
C LYS A 395 -20.14 32.61 -5.38
N ASN A 396 -19.24 32.82 -4.41
CA ASN A 396 -18.00 33.58 -4.61
C ASN A 396 -17.13 32.97 -5.72
N VAL A 397 -16.89 31.66 -5.67
CA VAL A 397 -16.05 30.98 -6.68
C VAL A 397 -16.72 31.00 -8.06
N ALA A 398 -18.03 30.77 -8.13
CA ALA A 398 -18.78 30.76 -9.39
C ALA A 398 -18.83 32.16 -10.04
N GLU A 399 -19.07 33.22 -9.26
CA GLU A 399 -19.07 34.60 -9.76
C GLU A 399 -17.67 35.07 -10.14
N ALA A 400 -16.62 34.68 -9.39
CA ALA A 400 -15.25 34.94 -9.76
C ALA A 400 -14.89 34.26 -11.10
N ALA A 401 -15.30 33.00 -11.28
CA ALA A 401 -15.09 32.26 -12.52
C ALA A 401 -15.79 32.92 -13.71
N LYS A 402 -17.04 33.36 -13.52
CA LYS A 402 -17.77 34.15 -14.53
C LYS A 402 -17.04 35.44 -14.88
N THR A 403 -16.59 36.18 -13.87
CA THR A 403 -15.88 37.46 -14.04
C THR A 403 -14.56 37.29 -14.80
N ALA A 404 -13.82 36.23 -14.50
CA ALA A 404 -12.58 35.88 -15.20
C ALA A 404 -12.79 35.15 -16.54
N LYS A 405 -14.06 34.94 -16.97
CA LYS A 405 -14.40 34.24 -18.22
C LYS A 405 -13.78 32.86 -18.34
N VAL A 406 -13.76 32.11 -17.23
CA VAL A 406 -13.36 30.70 -17.21
C VAL A 406 -14.21 29.94 -18.23
N ALA A 407 -13.62 29.04 -19.01
CA ALA A 407 -14.36 28.32 -20.05
C ALA A 407 -15.39 27.35 -19.45
N LYS A 408 -14.97 26.58 -18.44
CA LYS A 408 -15.84 25.58 -17.78
C LYS A 408 -15.73 25.62 -16.25
N PHE A 409 -16.87 25.58 -15.57
CA PHE A 409 -16.97 25.47 -14.13
C PHE A 409 -17.80 24.23 -13.76
N VAL A 410 -17.21 23.34 -12.96
CA VAL A 410 -17.83 22.07 -12.57
C VAL A 410 -17.93 21.99 -11.06
N MET A 411 -19.14 22.04 -10.53
CA MET A 411 -19.39 21.85 -9.10
C MET A 411 -19.57 20.37 -8.76
N VAL A 412 -18.87 19.89 -7.73
CA VAL A 412 -19.18 18.61 -7.09
C VAL A 412 -20.39 18.78 -6.18
N SER A 413 -21.44 18.01 -6.44
CA SER A 413 -22.68 17.93 -5.65
C SER A 413 -22.90 16.53 -5.08
N THR A 414 -24.07 16.28 -4.50
CA THR A 414 -24.38 15.04 -3.76
C THR A 414 -25.82 14.59 -4.01
N ASP A 415 -26.06 13.28 -3.94
CA ASP A 415 -27.40 12.67 -3.87
C ASP A 415 -28.31 13.31 -2.80
N LYS A 416 -27.75 13.77 -1.69
CA LYS A 416 -28.49 14.44 -0.60
C LYS A 416 -29.10 15.78 -1.00
N ALA A 417 -28.73 16.36 -2.14
CA ALA A 417 -29.35 17.55 -2.70
C ALA A 417 -30.73 17.26 -3.33
N VAL A 418 -31.06 15.99 -3.58
CA VAL A 418 -32.35 15.54 -4.11
C VAL A 418 -33.34 15.42 -2.95
N ASN A 419 -34.46 16.13 -3.01
CA ASN A 419 -35.47 16.19 -1.96
C ASN A 419 -34.86 16.24 -0.53
N PRO A 420 -34.10 17.30 -0.20
CA PRO A 420 -33.27 17.31 1.00
C PRO A 420 -34.11 17.47 2.27
N PRO A 421 -34.00 16.54 3.26
CA PRO A 421 -34.67 16.66 4.56
C PRO A 421 -33.75 17.30 5.61
N ASN A 422 -32.57 17.78 5.21
CA ASN A 422 -31.52 18.26 6.09
C ASN A 422 -30.81 19.49 5.49
N VAL A 423 -30.16 20.25 6.37
CA VAL A 423 -29.47 21.51 6.05
C VAL A 423 -28.35 21.31 5.04
N MET A 424 -27.56 20.24 5.18
CA MET A 424 -26.42 19.97 4.29
C MET A 424 -26.89 19.75 2.85
N GLY A 425 -27.90 18.91 2.65
CA GLY A 425 -28.52 18.67 1.35
C GLY A 425 -29.18 19.93 0.79
N ALA A 426 -29.93 20.67 1.62
CA ALA A 426 -30.61 21.89 1.21
C ALA A 426 -29.63 22.98 0.74
N THR A 427 -28.54 23.20 1.48
CA THR A 427 -27.50 24.17 1.08
C THR A 427 -26.81 23.78 -0.22
N LYS A 428 -26.55 22.48 -0.46
CA LYS A 428 -26.00 22.00 -1.74
C LYS A 428 -26.98 22.15 -2.89
N ARG A 429 -28.29 21.94 -2.66
CA ARG A 429 -29.32 22.17 -3.67
C ARG A 429 -29.42 23.65 -4.05
N VAL A 430 -29.39 24.57 -3.07
CA VAL A 430 -29.33 26.02 -3.36
C VAL A 430 -28.06 26.37 -4.13
N ALA A 431 -26.91 25.76 -3.79
CA ALA A 431 -25.67 25.94 -4.53
C ALA A 431 -25.77 25.49 -6.00
N GLU A 432 -26.47 24.39 -6.28
CA GLU A 432 -26.75 23.95 -7.66
C GLU A 432 -27.56 25.00 -8.42
N MET A 433 -28.61 25.56 -7.81
CA MET A 433 -29.44 26.62 -8.41
C MET A 433 -28.62 27.87 -8.73
N ILE A 434 -27.70 28.26 -7.84
CA ILE A 434 -26.80 29.40 -8.08
C ILE A 434 -25.88 29.11 -9.26
N VAL A 435 -25.18 27.98 -9.25
CA VAL A 435 -24.20 27.62 -10.28
C VAL A 435 -24.85 27.52 -11.66
N THR A 436 -25.96 26.77 -11.75
CA THR A 436 -26.68 26.59 -13.03
C THR A 436 -27.41 27.87 -13.46
N GLY A 437 -27.89 28.69 -12.52
CA GLY A 437 -28.54 29.96 -12.79
C GLY A 437 -27.59 31.09 -13.26
N LEU A 438 -26.27 30.92 -13.12
CA LEU A 438 -25.26 31.83 -13.66
C LEU A 438 -24.92 31.57 -15.13
N ASN A 439 -25.39 30.45 -15.69
CA ASN A 439 -25.09 30.01 -17.05
C ASN A 439 -25.73 30.94 -18.09
N GLU A 440 -24.92 31.43 -19.03
CA GLU A 440 -25.33 32.33 -20.11
C GLU A 440 -24.74 31.88 -21.45
N PRO A 441 -25.49 32.01 -22.57
CA PRO A 441 -24.98 31.63 -23.89
C PRO A 441 -23.67 32.35 -24.23
N GLY A 442 -22.65 31.59 -24.63
CA GLY A 442 -21.34 32.13 -25.04
C GLY A 442 -20.44 32.63 -23.91
N GLN A 443 -20.83 32.43 -22.65
CA GLN A 443 -20.03 32.72 -21.46
C GLN A 443 -19.50 31.43 -20.82
N THR A 444 -19.05 31.50 -19.57
CA THR A 444 -18.65 30.33 -18.76
C THR A 444 -19.75 29.27 -18.74
N GLN A 445 -19.37 28.03 -19.07
CA GLN A 445 -20.25 26.88 -19.01
C GLN A 445 -20.27 26.32 -17.58
N PHE A 446 -21.41 26.45 -16.91
CA PHE A 446 -21.59 25.96 -15.55
C PHE A 446 -22.27 24.60 -15.53
N ALA A 447 -21.72 23.65 -14.79
CA ALA A 447 -22.34 22.35 -14.57
C ALA A 447 -22.19 21.91 -13.10
N ALA A 448 -23.08 21.03 -12.66
CA ALA A 448 -22.92 20.32 -11.40
C ALA A 448 -22.94 18.80 -11.63
N VAL A 449 -22.24 18.04 -10.79
CA VAL A 449 -22.18 16.58 -10.88
C VAL A 449 -22.61 15.98 -9.55
N ARG A 450 -23.68 15.19 -9.55
CA ARG A 450 -24.21 14.49 -8.39
C ARG A 450 -23.77 13.04 -8.38
N PHE A 451 -23.36 12.62 -7.20
CA PHE A 451 -23.16 11.23 -6.84
C PHE A 451 -23.36 11.06 -5.34
N GLY A 452 -23.53 9.83 -4.91
CA GLY A 452 -23.72 9.43 -3.53
C GLY A 452 -22.41 9.21 -2.78
N ASN A 453 -22.38 8.17 -1.96
CA ASN A 453 -21.27 7.95 -1.05
C ASN A 453 -20.02 7.45 -1.78
N VAL A 454 -18.88 7.84 -1.25
CA VAL A 454 -17.58 7.43 -1.79
C VAL A 454 -16.82 6.64 -0.72
N LEU A 455 -16.41 5.42 -1.09
CA LEU A 455 -15.74 4.46 -0.21
C LEU A 455 -14.40 5.04 0.28
N GLY A 456 -14.07 4.78 1.55
CA GLY A 456 -12.80 5.21 2.14
C GLY A 456 -12.61 6.73 2.30
N SER A 457 -13.61 7.55 1.98
CA SER A 457 -13.48 9.02 2.12
C SER A 457 -13.31 9.44 3.60
N ARG A 458 -12.64 10.57 3.84
CA ARG A 458 -12.37 11.08 5.21
C ARG A 458 -13.68 11.23 5.99
N GLY A 459 -13.72 10.71 7.21
CA GLY A 459 -14.89 10.75 8.09
C GLY A 459 -16.12 9.97 7.59
N SER A 460 -15.93 8.99 6.70
CA SER A 460 -17.00 8.08 6.25
C SER A 460 -17.12 6.85 7.17
N VAL A 461 -18.13 6.02 6.88
CA VAL A 461 -18.49 4.86 7.70
C VAL A 461 -17.42 3.75 7.71
N VAL A 462 -16.72 3.52 6.60
CA VAL A 462 -15.71 2.45 6.52
C VAL A 462 -14.50 2.71 7.44
N PRO A 463 -13.88 3.90 7.47
CA PRO A 463 -12.88 4.25 8.47
C PRO A 463 -13.37 4.08 9.92
N LEU A 464 -14.62 4.45 10.21
CA LEU A 464 -15.22 4.28 11.54
C LEU A 464 -15.33 2.80 11.91
N PHE A 465 -15.80 1.94 11.00
CA PHE A 465 -15.86 0.50 11.22
C PHE A 465 -14.48 -0.10 11.47
N LYS A 466 -13.48 0.24 10.64
CA LYS A 466 -12.08 -0.19 10.86
C LYS A 466 -11.55 0.24 12.23
N GLU A 467 -11.88 1.47 12.66
CA GLU A 467 -11.49 1.96 13.99
C GLU A 467 -12.18 1.18 15.13
N GLN A 468 -13.49 0.91 15.00
CA GLN A 468 -14.26 0.14 15.98
C GLN A 468 -13.76 -1.29 16.09
N ILE A 469 -13.51 -1.96 14.96
CA ILE A 469 -12.95 -3.32 14.92
C ILE A 469 -11.57 -3.35 15.59
N ARG A 470 -10.71 -2.39 15.29
CA ARG A 470 -9.39 -2.27 15.95
C ARG A 470 -9.48 -2.08 17.47
N LYS A 471 -10.60 -1.50 17.96
CA LYS A 471 -10.89 -1.33 19.38
C LYS A 471 -11.57 -2.56 20.02
N GLY A 472 -11.86 -3.60 19.24
CA GLY A 472 -12.52 -4.83 19.69
C GLY A 472 -14.05 -4.85 19.53
N GLY A 473 -14.64 -3.88 18.82
CA GLY A 473 -16.08 -3.80 18.59
C GLY A 473 -16.91 -3.28 19.79
N PRO A 474 -18.25 -3.33 19.70
CA PRO A 474 -19.01 -3.71 18.51
C PRO A 474 -19.00 -2.64 17.43
N VAL A 475 -19.26 -3.06 16.18
CA VAL A 475 -19.49 -2.13 15.07
C VAL A 475 -20.90 -1.55 15.20
N THR A 476 -21.03 -0.23 15.08
CA THR A 476 -22.33 0.46 15.20
C THR A 476 -22.90 0.80 13.83
N VAL A 477 -24.04 0.20 13.48
CA VAL A 477 -24.79 0.52 12.27
C VAL A 477 -25.99 1.39 12.63
N THR A 478 -26.24 2.45 11.87
CA THR A 478 -27.31 3.42 12.19
C THR A 478 -28.71 2.79 12.16
N ASP A 479 -29.03 2.08 11.09
CA ASP A 479 -30.24 1.25 10.96
C ASP A 479 -29.91 0.07 10.04
N PHE A 480 -30.33 -1.15 10.38
CA PHE A 480 -29.99 -2.34 9.59
C PHE A 480 -30.62 -2.36 8.19
N ARG A 481 -31.71 -1.61 7.97
CA ARG A 481 -32.38 -1.47 6.67
C ARG A 481 -31.71 -0.41 5.80
N MET A 482 -30.80 0.40 6.36
CA MET A 482 -30.21 1.53 5.67
C MET A 482 -29.38 1.08 4.47
N THR A 483 -29.64 1.68 3.30
CA THR A 483 -28.85 1.44 2.08
C THR A 483 -28.21 2.73 1.58
N ARG A 484 -27.06 2.60 0.92
CA ARG A 484 -26.36 3.72 0.28
C ARG A 484 -25.77 3.28 -1.05
N TYR A 485 -25.73 4.20 -1.99
CA TYR A 485 -24.98 4.04 -3.23
C TYR A 485 -23.50 4.32 -2.96
N PHE A 486 -22.62 3.46 -3.48
CA PHE A 486 -21.17 3.57 -3.28
C PHE A 486 -20.41 3.53 -4.60
N MET A 487 -19.36 4.33 -4.68
CA MET A 487 -18.35 4.28 -5.72
C MET A 487 -16.95 4.51 -5.13
N THR A 488 -15.90 4.23 -5.88
CA THR A 488 -14.52 4.50 -5.43
C THR A 488 -14.17 5.98 -5.60
N ILE A 489 -13.20 6.48 -4.83
CA ILE A 489 -12.71 7.86 -4.97
C ILE A 489 -12.13 8.11 -6.39
N PRO A 490 -11.31 7.21 -6.96
CA PRO A 490 -10.85 7.34 -8.35
C PRO A 490 -12.01 7.34 -9.36
N GLU A 491 -12.97 6.43 -9.25
CA GLU A 491 -14.12 6.35 -10.16
C GLU A 491 -14.94 7.64 -10.16
N ALA A 492 -15.29 8.16 -8.97
CA ALA A 492 -16.03 9.42 -8.83
C ALA A 492 -15.30 10.58 -9.51
N SER A 493 -13.99 10.71 -9.24
CA SER A 493 -13.19 11.82 -9.75
C SER A 493 -13.01 11.74 -11.28
N ARG A 494 -12.83 10.54 -11.82
CA ARG A 494 -12.78 10.29 -13.27
C ARG A 494 -14.07 10.71 -13.95
N LEU A 495 -15.22 10.27 -13.42
CA LEU A 495 -16.52 10.62 -13.99
C LEU A 495 -16.85 12.12 -13.85
N VAL A 496 -16.40 12.78 -12.77
CA VAL A 496 -16.50 14.25 -12.64
C VAL A 496 -15.67 14.96 -13.72
N ILE A 497 -14.46 14.49 -14.00
CA ILE A 497 -13.62 15.01 -15.07
C ILE A 497 -14.32 14.86 -16.42
N GLN A 498 -14.86 13.67 -16.70
CA GLN A 498 -15.59 13.39 -17.94
C GLN A 498 -16.85 14.26 -18.09
N ALA A 499 -17.64 14.41 -17.03
CA ALA A 499 -18.80 15.30 -17.02
C ALA A 499 -18.40 16.75 -17.31
N GLY A 500 -17.28 17.22 -16.76
CA GLY A 500 -16.72 18.53 -17.07
C GLY A 500 -16.32 18.69 -18.54
N HIS A 501 -15.74 17.66 -19.14
CA HIS A 501 -15.44 17.64 -20.56
C HIS A 501 -16.72 17.72 -21.42
N LEU A 502 -17.76 16.96 -21.06
CA LEU A 502 -19.03 16.88 -21.79
C LEU A 502 -19.96 18.09 -21.61
N ALA A 503 -19.82 18.86 -20.53
CA ALA A 503 -20.67 19.99 -20.19
C ALA A 503 -20.78 21.03 -21.32
N LYS A 504 -22.00 21.44 -21.67
CA LYS A 504 -22.30 22.52 -22.61
C LYS A 504 -22.86 23.77 -21.91
N GLY A 505 -23.18 23.67 -20.62
CA GLY A 505 -23.66 24.74 -19.75
C GLY A 505 -25.11 24.52 -19.32
N GLY A 506 -25.35 24.60 -18.01
CA GLY A 506 -26.66 24.48 -17.36
C GLY A 506 -27.02 23.07 -16.90
N GLU A 507 -26.20 22.05 -17.20
CA GLU A 507 -26.51 20.66 -16.87
C GLU A 507 -26.23 20.30 -15.41
N ILE A 508 -27.06 19.40 -14.87
CA ILE A 508 -26.74 18.63 -13.68
C ILE A 508 -26.54 17.18 -14.11
N PHE A 509 -25.29 16.72 -14.07
CA PHE A 509 -24.94 15.33 -14.35
C PHE A 509 -25.23 14.46 -13.13
N VAL A 510 -25.73 13.26 -13.35
CA VAL A 510 -25.90 12.24 -12.31
C VAL A 510 -25.11 11.01 -12.72
N LEU A 511 -24.24 10.56 -11.81
CA LEU A 511 -23.43 9.37 -12.05
C LEU A 511 -24.23 8.11 -11.73
N ASP A 512 -24.14 7.12 -12.62
CA ASP A 512 -24.66 5.79 -12.33
C ASP A 512 -23.85 5.18 -11.19
N MET A 513 -24.52 4.76 -10.13
CA MET A 513 -23.90 4.15 -8.96
C MET A 513 -24.18 2.64 -8.82
N GLY A 514 -24.85 2.04 -9.80
CA GLY A 514 -25.32 0.67 -9.73
C GLY A 514 -26.31 0.47 -8.58
N GLU A 515 -26.33 -0.74 -8.04
CA GLU A 515 -27.26 -1.11 -6.98
C GLU A 515 -26.85 -0.54 -5.60
N PRO A 516 -27.81 -0.11 -4.78
CA PRO A 516 -27.53 0.36 -3.43
C PRO A 516 -27.09 -0.80 -2.53
N VAL A 517 -26.15 -0.53 -1.62
CA VAL A 517 -25.57 -1.51 -0.69
C VAL A 517 -26.14 -1.28 0.71
N GLN A 518 -26.56 -2.35 1.38
CA GLN A 518 -26.95 -2.30 2.79
C GLN A 518 -25.74 -2.02 3.68
N ILE A 519 -25.88 -1.08 4.63
CA ILE A 519 -24.79 -0.71 5.55
C ILE A 519 -24.44 -1.86 6.50
N LEU A 520 -25.41 -2.72 6.81
CA LEU A 520 -25.17 -3.96 7.56
C LEU A 520 -24.22 -4.90 6.81
N GLU A 521 -24.50 -5.16 5.52
CA GLU A 521 -23.63 -5.98 4.67
C GLU A 521 -22.25 -5.37 4.50
N LEU A 522 -22.18 -4.03 4.40
CA LEU A 522 -20.92 -3.32 4.38
C LEU A 522 -20.11 -3.55 5.67
N ALA A 523 -20.76 -3.49 6.84
CA ALA A 523 -20.11 -3.77 8.12
C ALA A 523 -19.55 -5.20 8.19
N ARG A 524 -20.35 -6.20 7.77
CA ARG A 524 -19.92 -7.60 7.68
C ARG A 524 -18.67 -7.77 6.81
N LYS A 525 -18.66 -7.13 5.63
CA LYS A 525 -17.51 -7.16 4.72
C LYS A 525 -16.27 -6.50 5.31
N VAL A 526 -16.42 -5.41 6.06
CA VAL A 526 -15.28 -4.75 6.72
C VAL A 526 -14.73 -5.60 7.87
N ILE A 527 -15.61 -6.28 8.64
CA ILE A 527 -15.21 -7.23 9.68
C ILE A 527 -14.42 -8.39 9.05
N LEU A 528 -14.96 -8.98 7.98
CA LEU A 528 -14.30 -10.05 7.22
C LEU A 528 -12.92 -9.62 6.71
N LEU A 529 -12.80 -8.45 6.06
CA LEU A 529 -11.51 -7.94 5.58
C LEU A 529 -10.52 -7.62 6.70
N SER A 530 -11.01 -7.45 7.94
CA SER A 530 -10.15 -7.24 9.11
C SER A 530 -9.68 -8.55 9.75
N GLY A 531 -10.02 -9.70 9.17
CA GLY A 531 -9.63 -11.02 9.66
C GLY A 531 -10.49 -11.53 10.83
N HIS A 532 -11.68 -10.96 11.02
CA HIS A 532 -12.57 -11.29 12.13
C HIS A 532 -13.91 -11.86 11.64
N THR A 533 -14.67 -12.50 12.52
CA THR A 533 -16.06 -12.89 12.27
C THR A 533 -17.06 -11.93 12.92
N GLU A 534 -18.33 -11.97 12.49
CA GLU A 534 -19.39 -11.16 13.07
C GLU A 534 -19.62 -11.50 14.56
N GLU A 535 -19.42 -12.76 14.96
CA GLU A 535 -19.55 -13.21 16.34
C GLU A 535 -18.43 -12.66 17.25
N GLU A 536 -17.22 -12.49 16.71
CA GLU A 536 -16.07 -11.96 17.46
C GLU A 536 -16.21 -10.46 17.76
N ILE A 537 -16.73 -9.70 16.79
CA ILE A 537 -16.81 -8.23 16.89
C ILE A 537 -18.18 -7.77 17.36
N GLY A 538 -19.26 -8.39 16.88
CA GLY A 538 -20.64 -7.96 17.08
C GLY A 538 -21.02 -6.74 16.24
N ILE A 539 -22.29 -6.69 15.82
CA ILE A 539 -22.88 -5.52 15.15
C ILE A 539 -24.12 -5.09 15.94
N VAL A 540 -24.21 -3.81 16.29
CA VAL A 540 -25.33 -3.24 17.05
C VAL A 540 -25.94 -2.04 16.33
N GLU A 541 -27.24 -1.87 16.50
CA GLU A 541 -27.96 -0.73 15.94
C GLU A 541 -27.81 0.50 16.85
N SER A 542 -27.43 1.65 16.29
CA SER A 542 -27.25 2.90 17.05
C SER A 542 -28.46 3.85 16.97
N GLY A 543 -29.40 3.58 16.07
CA GLY A 543 -30.54 4.44 15.78
C GLY A 543 -30.23 5.56 14.77
N ILE A 544 -31.27 6.03 14.09
CA ILE A 544 -31.21 7.07 13.05
C ILE A 544 -30.87 8.43 13.67
N ARG A 545 -29.87 9.10 13.10
CA ARG A 545 -29.44 10.43 13.53
C ARG A 545 -30.29 11.53 12.86
N PRO A 546 -30.39 12.73 13.47
CA PRO A 546 -31.17 13.83 12.90
C PRO A 546 -30.79 14.14 11.44
N GLY A 547 -31.79 14.21 10.57
CA GLY A 547 -31.63 14.58 9.16
C GLY A 547 -31.15 13.46 8.21
N GLU A 548 -30.87 12.26 8.70
CA GLU A 548 -30.46 11.13 7.85
C GLU A 548 -31.65 10.43 7.18
N LYS A 549 -31.49 10.04 5.91
CA LYS A 549 -32.46 9.22 5.19
C LYS A 549 -32.20 7.72 5.40
N LEU A 550 -33.25 6.91 5.39
CA LEU A 550 -33.10 5.45 5.35
C LEU A 550 -32.55 4.98 3.99
N TYR A 551 -33.07 5.58 2.92
CA TYR A 551 -32.69 5.31 1.54
C TYR A 551 -32.34 6.62 0.83
N GLU A 552 -31.26 6.62 0.06
CA GLU A 552 -30.89 7.77 -0.77
C GLU A 552 -31.52 7.64 -2.16
N GLU A 553 -31.70 8.78 -2.83
CA GLU A 553 -32.22 8.87 -4.19
C GLU A 553 -31.18 9.61 -5.05
N LEU A 554 -30.85 9.08 -6.24
CA LEU A 554 -29.91 9.74 -7.15
C LEU A 554 -30.58 10.83 -8.00
N LEU A 555 -31.88 10.68 -8.30
CA LEU A 555 -32.70 11.57 -9.11
C LEU A 555 -34.12 11.62 -8.54
N SER A 556 -34.72 12.81 -8.51
CA SER A 556 -36.15 12.95 -8.26
C SER A 556 -36.93 12.39 -9.46
N THR A 557 -38.21 12.06 -9.25
CA THR A 557 -39.09 11.53 -10.30
C THR A 557 -39.15 12.44 -11.53
N GLU A 558 -39.10 13.76 -11.33
CA GLU A 558 -39.18 14.76 -12.40
C GLU A 558 -37.85 15.01 -13.11
N GLU A 559 -36.71 14.79 -12.43
CA GLU A 559 -35.36 14.97 -12.99
C GLU A 559 -34.88 13.74 -13.77
N ARG A 560 -35.60 12.61 -13.69
CA ARG A 560 -35.25 11.36 -14.38
C ARG A 560 -35.31 11.52 -15.89
N VAL A 561 -34.13 11.56 -16.51
CA VAL A 561 -33.96 11.41 -17.95
C VAL A 561 -33.35 10.04 -18.20
N SER A 562 -33.99 9.25 -19.08
CA SER A 562 -33.51 7.91 -19.45
C SER A 562 -32.34 7.92 -20.44
N GLU A 563 -31.95 9.11 -20.92
CA GLU A 563 -30.87 9.26 -21.90
C GLU A 563 -29.52 9.31 -21.19
N GLN A 564 -28.76 8.24 -21.42
CA GLN A 564 -27.37 8.13 -21.02
C GLN A 564 -26.49 8.78 -22.08
N ILE A 565 -25.72 9.80 -21.70
CA ILE A 565 -24.86 10.54 -22.64
C ILE A 565 -23.44 9.99 -22.72
N TYR A 566 -23.03 9.20 -21.72
CA TYR A 566 -21.74 8.52 -21.63
C TYR A 566 -21.85 7.34 -20.67
N GLU A 567 -20.91 6.38 -20.71
CA GLU A 567 -20.88 5.25 -19.77
C GLU A 567 -20.96 5.74 -18.31
N LYS A 568 -22.03 5.35 -17.59
CA LYS A 568 -22.32 5.77 -16.21
C LYS A 568 -22.59 7.28 -15.98
N ILE A 569 -22.97 8.04 -17.02
CA ILE A 569 -23.34 9.46 -16.88
C ILE A 569 -24.71 9.74 -17.52
N PHE A 570 -25.61 10.26 -16.70
CA PHE A 570 -26.93 10.75 -17.09
C PHE A 570 -26.98 12.28 -16.95
N VAL A 571 -27.84 12.94 -17.72
CA VAL A 571 -28.15 14.37 -17.57
C VAL A 571 -29.52 14.50 -16.93
N GLY A 572 -29.60 15.09 -15.73
CA GLY A 572 -30.87 15.41 -15.11
C GLY A 572 -31.53 16.60 -15.82
N ARG A 573 -32.85 16.54 -16.03
CA ARG A 573 -33.62 17.69 -16.52
C ARG A 573 -33.94 18.59 -15.34
N VAL A 574 -33.30 19.75 -15.26
CA VAL A 574 -33.42 20.62 -14.09
C VAL A 574 -34.32 21.81 -14.43
N THR A 575 -35.47 21.87 -13.76
CA THR A 575 -36.30 23.08 -13.72
C THR A 575 -35.82 23.93 -12.55
N ASN A 576 -34.92 24.87 -12.81
CA ASN A 576 -34.45 25.77 -11.76
C ASN A 576 -35.41 26.94 -11.52
N LYS A 577 -35.50 27.36 -10.26
CA LYS A 577 -36.10 28.65 -9.89
C LYS A 577 -35.31 29.78 -10.56
N GLN A 578 -35.99 30.87 -10.92
CA GLN A 578 -35.34 32.04 -11.52
C GLN A 578 -34.25 32.60 -10.59
N SER A 579 -33.15 33.06 -11.17
CA SER A 579 -31.98 33.54 -10.42
C SER A 579 -32.31 34.68 -9.44
N ASP A 580 -33.28 35.53 -9.77
CA ASP A 580 -33.74 36.61 -8.87
C ASP A 580 -34.42 36.08 -7.60
N ILE A 581 -35.22 35.00 -7.73
CA ILE A 581 -35.87 34.34 -6.59
C ILE A 581 -34.82 33.72 -5.68
N VAL A 582 -33.81 33.05 -6.26
CA VAL A 582 -32.71 32.44 -5.51
C VAL A 582 -31.88 33.52 -4.80
N ASN A 583 -31.53 34.60 -5.50
CA ASN A 583 -30.78 35.72 -4.92
C ASN A 583 -31.56 36.42 -3.80
N SER A 584 -32.87 36.63 -3.98
CA SER A 584 -33.74 37.19 -2.95
C SER A 584 -33.82 36.28 -1.72
N PHE A 585 -33.92 34.96 -1.93
CA PHE A 585 -33.96 33.98 -0.83
C PHE A 585 -32.66 33.96 -0.01
N ILE A 586 -31.50 33.99 -0.67
CA ILE A 586 -30.23 33.95 0.07
C ILE A 586 -29.95 35.26 0.81
N ASN A 587 -30.52 36.37 0.35
CA ASN A 587 -30.46 37.66 1.05
C ASN A 587 -31.27 37.56 2.35
N GLY A 588 -30.61 37.62 3.50
CA GLY A 588 -31.28 37.54 4.80
C GLY A 588 -31.04 36.24 5.58
N LEU A 589 -30.51 35.19 4.94
CA LEU A 589 -30.34 33.87 5.59
C LEU A 589 -29.45 33.93 6.83
N LEU A 590 -28.38 34.73 6.80
CA LEU A 590 -27.43 34.81 7.91
C LEU A 590 -28.00 35.58 9.13
N GLN A 591 -29.07 36.36 8.94
CA GLN A 591 -29.74 37.10 10.00
C GLN A 591 -30.82 36.26 10.71
N LYS A 592 -31.19 35.10 10.16
CA LYS A 592 -32.23 34.23 10.73
C LYS A 592 -31.71 33.46 11.94
N ASP A 593 -32.61 33.11 12.84
CA ASP A 593 -32.28 32.18 13.92
C ASP A 593 -32.05 30.76 13.37
N ARG A 594 -31.44 29.90 14.19
CA ARG A 594 -31.01 28.57 13.78
C ARG A 594 -32.16 27.69 13.27
N ASN A 595 -33.31 27.72 13.95
CA ASN A 595 -34.42 26.83 13.62
C ASN A 595 -35.18 27.37 12.40
N GLU A 596 -35.46 28.68 12.38
CA GLU A 596 -36.06 29.34 11.21
C GLU A 596 -35.20 29.14 9.95
N LEU A 597 -33.88 29.29 10.06
CA LEU A 597 -32.96 29.07 8.95
C LEU A 597 -33.05 27.65 8.39
N LYS A 598 -33.10 26.65 9.27
CA LYS A 598 -33.21 25.25 8.85
C LYS A 598 -34.51 24.99 8.09
N ASP A 599 -35.64 25.44 8.64
CA ASP A 599 -36.96 25.20 8.04
C ASP A 599 -37.07 25.91 6.69
N MET A 600 -36.62 27.17 6.61
CA MET A 600 -36.56 27.94 5.36
C MET A 600 -35.69 27.26 4.30
N LEU A 601 -34.50 26.77 4.66
CA LEU A 601 -33.61 26.08 3.73
C LEU A 601 -34.24 24.82 3.17
N ILE A 602 -34.81 23.98 4.03
CA ILE A 602 -35.43 22.72 3.63
C ILE A 602 -36.65 23.01 2.74
N GLU A 603 -37.52 23.94 3.14
CA GLU A 603 -38.70 24.30 2.37
C GLU A 603 -38.34 24.88 1.00
N PHE A 604 -37.38 25.80 0.93
CA PHE A 604 -36.96 26.38 -0.34
C PHE A 604 -36.31 25.37 -1.28
N ALA A 605 -35.59 24.38 -0.73
CA ALA A 605 -34.86 23.37 -1.50
C ALA A 605 -35.72 22.17 -1.93
N LYS A 606 -36.96 22.03 -1.42
CA LYS A 606 -37.90 21.00 -1.88
C LYS A 606 -38.16 21.12 -3.38
N GLN A 607 -38.13 19.98 -4.07
CA GLN A 607 -38.62 19.84 -5.42
C GLN A 607 -40.12 19.51 -5.30
N GLU A 608 -40.96 20.11 -6.15
CA GLU A 608 -42.40 19.85 -6.15
C GLU A 608 -42.71 18.40 -6.59
#